data_AF-A0AAD2FSP2-F1
#
_entry.id   AF-A0AAD2FSP2-F1
#
_cell.length_a   1.000
_cell.length_b   1.000
_cell.length_c   1.000
_cell.angle_alpha   90.00
_cell.angle_beta   90.00
_cell.angle_gamma   90.00
#
_symmetry.space_group_name_H-M   'P 1'
#
loop_
_entity.id
_entity.type
_entity.pdbx_description
1 polymer ?
#
loop_
_entity_poly.entity_id
_entity_poly.type
_entity_poly.pdbx_seq_one_letter_code
_entity_poly.pdbx_strand_id
1 'polypeptide(L)'
;MPFHYLSSPGAFVPAYPASPQRNGFDFMPSPTFTGLSELHGVRLLDPASQTMCVGFFSGFTTPATLIAGTSFAALFALSKRVKDTSFRTRREIMCLRMYHVFSLLSLLLSLMTVLGSQAALHCLLCPIAMPKNVAATSIYEVLQSTMNFEFLLTRWSFIMSILCFLQCTFFRMVVEFDLFFKKSRRTAATMVTSAFMGIGLALLGYLDSFESLAKWPSFWEMTKELGMIIWTKIEVERHPLQIASLSCFCIALLSLCKFLLPGSIEEEKLADNERFT
;
A
#
# COMPACT_ATOMS: atom_id res chain seq x y z
N MET A 1 -14.44 -23.55 -36.14
CA MET A 1 -13.20 -22.75 -36.17
C MET A 1 -12.63 -22.73 -34.77
N PRO A 2 -11.42 -23.27 -34.52
CA PRO A 2 -10.85 -23.29 -33.18
C PRO A 2 -10.27 -21.90 -32.86
N PHE A 3 -10.67 -21.34 -31.72
CA PHE A 3 -10.10 -20.11 -31.20
C PHE A 3 -8.65 -20.37 -30.77
N HIS A 4 -7.72 -19.77 -31.49
CA HIS A 4 -6.34 -19.65 -31.05
C HIS A 4 -6.31 -18.91 -29.71
N TYR A 5 -5.73 -19.55 -28.69
CA TYR A 5 -5.34 -18.94 -27.43
C TYR A 5 -4.38 -17.78 -27.73
N LEU A 6 -4.93 -16.56 -27.75
CA LEU A 6 -4.12 -15.35 -27.68
C LEU A 6 -3.45 -15.32 -26.32
N SER A 7 -2.12 -15.40 -26.37
CA SER A 7 -1.16 -15.05 -25.33
C SER A 7 -1.72 -13.97 -24.37
N SER A 8 -1.84 -14.36 -23.10
CA SER A 8 -2.17 -13.48 -21.98
C SER A 8 -1.31 -12.20 -22.03
N PRO A 9 -1.90 -11.00 -22.02
CA PRO A 9 -1.11 -9.78 -21.90
C PRO A 9 -0.40 -9.82 -20.54
N GLY A 10 0.93 -9.79 -20.61
CA GLY A 10 1.84 -10.02 -19.49
C GLY A 10 1.37 -9.37 -18.19
N ALA A 11 0.91 -10.21 -17.27
CA ALA A 11 1.06 -9.91 -15.86
C ALA A 11 2.53 -9.54 -15.66
N PHE A 12 2.78 -8.41 -15.00
CA PHE A 12 4.10 -8.02 -14.53
C PHE A 12 4.51 -9.00 -13.42
N VAL A 13 4.65 -10.28 -13.75
CA VAL A 13 5.50 -11.21 -13.05
C VAL A 13 6.89 -10.70 -13.41
N PRO A 14 7.67 -10.17 -12.45
CA PRO A 14 9.06 -9.89 -12.71
C PRO A 14 9.62 -11.18 -13.31
N ALA A 15 10.12 -11.13 -14.54
CA ALA A 15 10.83 -12.26 -15.13
C ALA A 15 11.99 -12.52 -14.18
N TYR A 16 11.83 -13.50 -13.29
CA TYR A 16 12.89 -13.92 -12.41
C TYR A 16 14.03 -14.31 -13.34
N PRO A 17 15.24 -13.74 -13.19
CA PRO A 17 16.37 -14.25 -13.92
C PRO A 17 16.44 -15.74 -13.58
N ALA A 18 16.39 -16.58 -14.62
CA ALA A 18 16.69 -18.00 -14.47
C ALA A 18 17.98 -18.07 -13.65
N SER A 19 17.92 -18.79 -12.53
CA SER A 19 19.05 -18.93 -11.62
C SER A 19 20.31 -19.22 -12.44
N PRO A 20 21.41 -18.47 -12.25
CA PRO A 20 22.64 -18.81 -12.92
C PRO A 20 22.96 -20.26 -12.53
N GLN A 21 23.05 -21.14 -13.53
CA GLN A 21 23.59 -22.48 -13.35
C GLN A 21 24.94 -22.32 -12.65
N ARG A 22 24.94 -22.63 -11.35
CA ARG A 22 26.11 -22.49 -10.50
C ARG A 22 27.02 -23.65 -10.88
N ASN A 23 27.98 -23.37 -11.75
CA ASN A 23 29.04 -24.30 -12.10
C ASN A 23 29.70 -24.80 -10.80
N GLY A 24 29.83 -26.12 -10.72
CA GLY A 24 30.12 -26.89 -9.53
C GLY A 24 31.30 -26.37 -8.72
N PHE A 25 31.02 -26.03 -7.46
CA PHE A 25 31.94 -26.22 -6.37
C PHE A 25 31.28 -27.21 -5.43
N ASP A 26 31.74 -28.46 -5.50
CA ASP A 26 31.36 -29.53 -4.58
C ASP A 26 31.90 -29.18 -3.19
N PHE A 27 31.11 -28.44 -2.42
CA PHE A 27 31.26 -28.39 -0.98
C PHE A 27 30.79 -29.73 -0.43
N MET A 28 31.74 -30.60 -0.07
CA MET A 28 31.42 -31.75 0.76
C MET A 28 30.78 -31.26 2.07
N PRO A 29 29.52 -31.62 2.36
CA PRO A 29 28.93 -31.29 3.65
C PRO A 29 29.70 -32.07 4.72
N SER A 30 30.30 -31.34 5.65
CA SER A 30 30.94 -31.95 6.82
C SER A 30 29.87 -32.77 7.58
N PRO A 31 30.08 -34.07 7.83
CA PRO A 31 29.04 -34.99 8.30
C PRO A 31 28.60 -34.77 9.77
N THR A 32 29.01 -33.69 10.42
CA THR A 32 28.78 -33.46 11.85
C THR A 32 27.53 -32.63 12.17
N PHE A 33 26.81 -32.10 11.18
CA PHE A 33 25.67 -31.20 11.43
C PHE A 33 24.28 -31.82 11.16
N THR A 34 24.20 -33.07 10.71
CA THR A 34 22.91 -33.75 10.43
C THR A 34 22.21 -34.27 11.68
N GLY A 35 22.93 -34.51 12.78
CA GLY A 35 22.36 -35.09 14.01
C GLY A 35 21.61 -34.11 14.92
N LEU A 36 21.89 -32.80 14.83
CA LEU A 36 21.23 -31.80 15.69
C LEU A 36 19.92 -31.25 15.11
N SER A 37 19.71 -31.36 13.80
CA SER A 37 18.46 -30.92 13.16
C SER A 37 17.27 -31.86 13.46
N GLU A 38 17.52 -33.13 13.75
CA GLU A 38 16.45 -34.07 14.15
C GLU A 38 16.02 -33.92 15.61
N LEU A 39 16.87 -33.39 16.49
CA LEU A 39 16.59 -33.34 17.92
C LEU A 39 15.54 -32.29 18.32
N HIS A 40 15.12 -31.40 17.41
CA HIS A 40 14.08 -30.39 17.68
C HIS A 40 12.91 -30.38 16.69
N GLY A 41 12.88 -31.26 15.68
CA GLY A 41 11.76 -31.35 14.74
C GLY A 41 11.40 -30.05 14.00
N VAL A 42 12.33 -29.09 13.95
CA VAL A 42 12.20 -27.82 13.23
C VAL A 42 12.57 -28.09 11.78
N ARG A 43 11.56 -28.25 10.91
CA ARG A 43 11.80 -28.24 9.46
C ARG A 43 12.09 -26.81 9.03
N LEU A 44 13.29 -26.56 8.54
CA LEU A 44 13.65 -25.32 7.87
C LEU A 44 12.83 -25.19 6.59
N LEU A 45 12.50 -23.95 6.22
CA LEU A 45 11.86 -23.66 4.95
C LEU A 45 12.79 -24.09 3.81
N ASP A 46 12.24 -24.71 2.76
CA ASP A 46 13.01 -25.03 1.57
C ASP A 46 13.68 -23.75 1.01
N PRO A 47 14.98 -23.77 0.67
CA PRO A 47 15.69 -22.57 0.22
C PRO A 47 15.05 -21.87 -0.98
N ALA A 48 14.40 -22.61 -1.89
CA ALA A 48 13.70 -21.99 -3.02
C ALA A 48 12.46 -21.22 -2.53
N SER A 49 11.68 -21.81 -1.63
CA SER A 49 10.53 -21.15 -1.01
C SER A 49 10.92 -19.89 -0.22
N GLN A 50 12.03 -19.95 0.52
CA GLN A 50 12.56 -18.79 1.23
C GLN A 50 12.98 -17.68 0.27
N THR A 51 13.71 -18.03 -0.80
CA THR A 51 14.13 -17.07 -1.84
C THR A 51 12.93 -16.38 -2.49
N MET A 52 11.85 -17.13 -2.75
CA MET A 52 10.63 -16.58 -3.32
C MET A 52 9.89 -15.63 -2.34
N CYS A 53 9.83 -15.96 -1.05
CA CYS A 53 9.26 -15.08 -0.02
C CYS A 53 10.08 -13.78 0.11
N VAL A 54 11.41 -13.90 0.11
CA VAL A 54 12.32 -12.74 0.11
C VAL A 54 12.10 -11.88 -1.14
N GLY A 55 11.95 -12.51 -2.31
CA GLY A 55 11.64 -11.83 -3.56
C GLY A 55 10.33 -11.03 -3.51
N PHE A 56 9.29 -11.59 -2.90
CA PHE A 56 8.01 -10.90 -2.70
C PHE A 56 8.18 -9.61 -1.91
N PHE A 57 8.71 -9.66 -0.68
CA PHE A 57 8.83 -8.48 0.19
C PHE A 57 9.84 -7.45 -0.36
N SER A 58 10.93 -7.92 -0.98
CA SER A 58 11.91 -7.03 -1.62
C SER A 58 11.30 -6.29 -2.81
N GLY A 59 10.37 -6.92 -3.54
CA GLY A 59 9.68 -6.34 -4.69
C GLY A 59 8.85 -5.10 -4.37
N PHE A 60 8.33 -4.97 -3.14
CA PHE A 60 7.56 -3.80 -2.73
C PHE A 60 8.41 -2.64 -2.19
N THR A 61 9.61 -2.94 -1.68
CA THR A 61 10.42 -1.96 -0.94
C THR A 61 10.85 -0.79 -1.82
N THR A 62 11.40 -1.06 -3.01
CA THR A 62 11.87 -0.02 -3.94
C THR A 62 10.74 0.90 -4.42
N PRO A 63 9.63 0.39 -5.00
CA PRO A 63 8.54 1.27 -5.44
C PRO A 63 7.89 2.02 -4.28
N ALA A 64 7.71 1.39 -3.11
CA ALA A 64 7.18 2.08 -1.94
C ALA A 64 8.11 3.22 -1.48
N THR A 65 9.43 3.02 -1.51
CA THR A 65 10.40 4.07 -1.17
C THR A 65 10.31 5.26 -2.13
N LEU A 66 10.13 5.01 -3.43
CA LEU A 66 9.92 6.07 -4.42
C LEU A 66 8.62 6.84 -4.18
N ILE A 67 7.51 6.14 -3.89
CA ILE A 67 6.23 6.78 -3.54
C ILE A 67 6.37 7.59 -2.25
N ALA A 68 7.08 7.08 -1.24
CA ALA A 68 7.34 7.80 0.00
C ALA A 68 8.13 9.09 -0.27
N GLY A 69 9.24 9.01 -1.01
CA GLY A 69 10.07 10.19 -1.32
C GLY A 69 9.33 11.26 -2.12
N THR A 70 8.55 10.85 -3.12
CA THR A 70 7.74 11.78 -3.93
C THR A 70 6.58 12.38 -3.13
N SER A 71 5.92 11.60 -2.29
CA SER A 71 4.85 12.08 -1.39
C SER A 71 5.39 13.03 -0.33
N PHE A 72 6.61 12.78 0.17
CA PHE A 72 7.30 13.70 1.09
C PHE A 72 7.60 15.04 0.41
N ALA A 73 8.15 15.03 -0.81
CA ALA A 73 8.38 16.26 -1.57
C ALA A 73 7.08 17.01 -1.89
N ALA A 74 5.99 16.28 -2.19
CA ALA A 74 4.67 16.85 -2.44
C ALA A 74 4.13 17.63 -1.23
N LEU A 75 4.34 17.18 0.01
CA LEU A 75 3.90 17.91 1.20
C LEU A 75 4.40 19.37 1.24
N PHE A 76 5.56 19.66 0.65
CA PHE A 76 6.13 21.00 0.62
C PHE A 76 5.81 21.79 -0.65
N ALA A 77 5.39 21.13 -1.75
CA ALA A 77 5.18 21.76 -3.05
C ALA A 77 4.12 22.87 -3.03
N LEU A 78 3.05 22.70 -2.23
CA LEU A 78 1.96 23.69 -2.11
C LEU A 78 1.96 24.47 -0.77
N SER A 79 3.00 24.32 0.04
CA SER A 79 3.10 24.95 1.38
C SER A 79 2.93 26.48 1.36
N LYS A 80 3.42 27.15 0.31
CA LYS A 80 3.23 28.60 0.13
C LYS A 80 1.77 28.97 -0.17
N ARG A 81 1.06 28.14 -0.94
CA ARG A 81 -0.33 28.39 -1.35
C ARG A 81 -1.32 28.24 -0.19
N VAL A 82 -1.02 27.37 0.77
CA VAL A 82 -1.85 27.18 1.97
C VAL A 82 -1.84 28.39 2.90
N LYS A 83 -0.78 29.21 2.89
CA LYS A 83 -0.69 30.41 3.74
C LYS A 83 -1.55 31.57 3.24
N ASP A 84 -1.91 31.57 1.96
CA ASP A 84 -2.64 32.65 1.31
C ASP A 84 -4.03 32.17 0.87
N THR A 85 -4.97 32.14 1.84
CA THR A 85 -6.35 31.65 1.66
C THR A 85 -7.38 32.77 1.52
N SER A 86 -6.99 34.04 1.66
CA SER A 86 -7.92 35.19 1.72
C SER A 86 -8.78 35.36 0.46
N PHE A 87 -8.28 34.97 -0.71
CA PHE A 87 -8.97 35.13 -2.00
C PHE A 87 -9.42 33.79 -2.63
N ARG A 88 -9.36 32.68 -1.91
CA ARG A 88 -9.63 31.34 -2.46
C ARG A 88 -11.07 30.91 -2.25
N THR A 89 -11.62 30.20 -3.23
CA THR A 89 -12.97 29.64 -3.12
C THR A 89 -13.00 28.44 -2.15
N ARG A 90 -14.16 28.15 -1.54
CA ARG A 90 -14.36 26.97 -0.66
C ARG A 90 -13.89 25.67 -1.29
N ARG A 91 -14.15 25.49 -2.59
CA ARG A 91 -13.75 24.29 -3.36
C ARG A 91 -12.23 24.18 -3.49
N GLU A 92 -11.55 25.30 -3.66
CA GLU A 92 -10.09 25.35 -3.76
C GLU A 92 -9.41 24.99 -2.44
N ILE A 93 -9.92 25.55 -1.34
CA ILE A 93 -9.47 25.21 0.01
C ILE A 93 -9.67 23.71 0.27
N MET A 94 -10.84 23.17 -0.09
CA MET A 94 -11.12 21.74 0.05
C MET A 94 -10.16 20.88 -0.79
N CYS A 95 -9.87 21.26 -2.04
CA CYS A 95 -8.92 20.55 -2.88
C CYS A 95 -7.49 20.58 -2.31
N LEU A 96 -7.06 21.72 -1.76
CA LEU A 96 -5.77 21.85 -1.08
C LEU A 96 -5.69 20.96 0.17
N ARG A 97 -6.77 20.90 0.96
CA ARG A 97 -6.83 20.02 2.14
C ARG A 97 -6.75 18.55 1.73
N MET A 98 -7.56 18.13 0.76
CA MET A 98 -7.55 16.77 0.24
C MET A 98 -6.19 16.38 -0.33
N TYR A 99 -5.54 17.28 -1.09
CA TYR A 99 -4.17 17.08 -1.56
C TYR A 99 -3.20 16.73 -0.43
N HIS A 100 -3.17 17.53 0.64
CA HIS A 100 -2.26 17.30 1.78
C HIS A 100 -2.58 15.99 2.51
N VAL A 101 -3.86 15.69 2.70
CA VAL A 101 -4.32 14.45 3.34
C VAL A 101 -3.86 13.23 2.54
N PHE A 102 -4.13 13.19 1.24
CA PHE A 102 -3.74 12.06 0.39
C PHE A 102 -2.22 11.93 0.26
N SER A 103 -1.49 13.05 0.21
CA SER A 103 -0.02 13.06 0.22
C SER A 103 0.53 12.46 1.52
N LEU A 104 -0.03 12.85 2.67
CA LEU A 104 0.40 12.33 3.97
C LEU A 104 0.03 10.84 4.12
N LEU A 105 -1.18 10.45 3.75
CA LEU A 105 -1.61 9.04 3.79
C LEU A 105 -0.73 8.18 2.88
N SER A 106 -0.45 8.64 1.66
CA SER A 106 0.42 7.92 0.72
C SER A 106 1.84 7.76 1.28
N LEU A 107 2.40 8.80 1.90
CA LEU A 107 3.68 8.73 2.59
C LEU A 107 3.67 7.69 3.72
N LEU A 108 2.70 7.78 4.64
CA LEU A 108 2.63 6.89 5.80
C LEU A 108 2.41 5.43 5.39
N LEU A 109 1.51 5.17 4.43
CA LEU A 109 1.25 3.83 3.93
C LEU A 109 2.47 3.24 3.20
N SER A 110 3.18 4.05 2.42
CA SER A 110 4.41 3.61 1.75
C SER A 110 5.52 3.27 2.77
N LEU A 111 5.67 4.08 3.82
CA LEU A 111 6.60 3.77 4.92
C LEU A 111 6.18 2.48 5.65
N MET A 112 4.88 2.27 5.87
CA MET A 112 4.37 1.02 6.45
C MET A 112 4.68 -0.18 5.56
N THR A 113 4.58 -0.05 4.23
CA THR A 113 4.99 -1.11 3.29
C THR A 113 6.48 -1.43 3.43
N VAL A 114 7.35 -0.41 3.49
CA VAL A 114 8.79 -0.60 3.65
C VAL A 114 9.10 -1.27 4.99
N LEU A 115 8.58 -0.74 6.09
CA LEU A 115 8.82 -1.28 7.43
C LEU A 115 8.26 -2.70 7.59
N GLY A 116 7.05 -2.96 7.08
CA GLY A 116 6.45 -4.29 7.08
C GLY A 116 7.26 -5.29 6.27
N SER A 117 7.74 -4.88 5.09
CA SER A 117 8.62 -5.72 4.25
C SER A 117 9.94 -6.03 4.95
N GLN A 118 10.59 -5.03 5.56
CA GLN A 118 11.85 -5.25 6.28
C GLN A 118 11.66 -6.13 7.52
N ALA A 119 10.61 -5.90 8.31
CA ALA A 119 10.27 -6.75 9.44
C ALA A 119 10.05 -8.21 8.98
N ALA A 120 9.33 -8.42 7.88
CA ALA A 120 9.12 -9.74 7.32
C ALA A 120 10.42 -10.40 6.85
N LEU A 121 11.29 -9.66 6.16
CA LEU A 121 12.60 -10.15 5.73
C LEU A 121 13.46 -10.56 6.94
N HIS A 122 13.47 -9.77 8.02
CA HIS A 122 14.16 -10.13 9.24
C HIS A 122 13.59 -11.40 9.89
N CYS A 123 12.27 -11.54 9.92
CA CYS A 123 11.61 -12.76 10.40
C CYS A 123 12.02 -13.98 9.56
N LEU A 124 12.09 -13.86 8.23
CA LEU A 124 12.52 -14.93 7.34
C LEU A 124 14.00 -15.33 7.49
N LEU A 125 14.84 -14.46 8.06
CA LEU A 125 16.24 -14.75 8.38
C LEU A 125 16.40 -15.47 9.72
N CYS A 126 15.43 -15.31 10.64
CA CYS A 126 15.39 -16.09 11.86
C CYS A 126 14.92 -17.52 11.54
N PRO A 127 15.47 -18.56 12.19
CA PRO A 127 14.97 -19.93 12.03
C PRO A 127 13.58 -20.03 12.64
N ILE A 128 12.55 -19.71 11.85
CA ILE A 128 11.14 -19.87 12.24
C ILE A 128 10.82 -21.36 12.21
N ALA A 129 10.30 -21.87 13.31
CA ALA A 129 9.71 -23.20 13.35
C ALA A 129 8.46 -23.22 12.47
N MET A 130 8.59 -23.80 11.28
CA MET A 130 7.46 -23.96 10.38
C MET A 130 6.48 -25.01 10.94
N PRO A 131 5.17 -24.82 10.75
CA PRO A 131 4.19 -25.86 11.06
C PRO A 131 4.55 -27.12 10.26
N LYS A 132 4.62 -28.28 10.94
CA LYS A 132 5.06 -29.56 10.36
C LYS A 132 4.27 -30.02 9.11
N ASN A 133 3.11 -29.42 8.84
CA ASN A 133 2.14 -29.87 7.85
C ASN A 133 2.02 -28.98 6.59
N VAL A 134 2.91 -28.02 6.38
CA VAL A 134 2.82 -27.15 5.19
C VAL A 134 3.48 -27.83 3.99
N ALA A 135 2.73 -28.73 3.33
CA ALA A 135 3.02 -29.14 1.96
C ALA A 135 2.49 -28.05 1.01
N ALA A 136 3.04 -26.84 1.11
CA ALA A 136 2.57 -25.72 0.28
C ALA A 136 2.93 -25.96 -1.18
N THR A 137 1.94 -25.82 -2.05
CA THR A 137 2.10 -25.91 -3.50
C THR A 137 2.51 -24.58 -4.12
N SER A 138 2.33 -23.47 -3.38
CA SER A 138 2.66 -22.13 -3.81
C SER A 138 3.25 -21.27 -2.68
N ILE A 139 4.04 -20.26 -3.08
CA ILE A 139 4.60 -19.23 -2.17
C ILE A 139 3.49 -18.55 -1.36
N TYR A 140 2.33 -18.36 -1.98
CA TYR A 140 1.19 -17.72 -1.36
C TYR A 140 0.68 -18.51 -0.15
N GLU A 141 0.53 -19.83 -0.30
CA GLU A 141 0.13 -20.71 0.81
C GLU A 141 1.16 -20.68 1.96
N VAL A 142 2.46 -20.58 1.62
CA VAL A 142 3.52 -20.39 2.63
C VAL A 142 3.34 -19.06 3.35
N LEU A 143 3.26 -17.94 2.63
CA LEU A 143 3.14 -16.61 3.23
C LEU A 143 1.87 -16.45 4.06
N GLN A 144 0.74 -16.96 3.57
CA GLN A 144 -0.54 -16.91 4.29
C GLN A 144 -0.53 -17.79 5.54
N SER A 145 0.15 -18.94 5.53
CA SER A 145 0.20 -19.82 6.71
C SER A 145 1.22 -19.39 7.77
N THR A 146 2.29 -18.70 7.37
CA THR A 146 3.44 -18.43 8.24
C THR A 146 3.58 -16.95 8.62
N MET A 147 3.19 -16.05 7.72
CA MET A 147 3.40 -14.60 7.83
C MET A 147 2.18 -13.83 7.34
N ASN A 148 0.98 -14.32 7.69
CA ASN A 148 -0.28 -13.81 7.13
C ASN A 148 -0.42 -12.29 7.32
N PHE A 149 -0.08 -11.82 8.52
CA PHE A 149 -0.19 -10.42 8.87
C PHE A 149 0.75 -9.55 8.02
N GLU A 150 2.03 -9.89 7.97
CA GLU A 150 3.04 -9.15 7.21
C GLU A 150 2.71 -9.14 5.71
N PHE A 151 2.26 -10.29 5.19
CA PHE A 151 1.84 -10.44 3.81
C PHE A 151 0.66 -9.52 3.47
N LEU A 152 -0.44 -9.60 4.25
CA LEU A 152 -1.62 -8.78 4.04
C LEU A 152 -1.33 -7.29 4.25
N LEU A 153 -0.62 -6.93 5.32
CA LEU A 153 -0.29 -5.55 5.65
C LEU A 153 0.57 -4.90 4.56
N THR A 154 1.64 -5.58 4.12
CA THR A 154 2.55 -5.06 3.09
C THR A 154 1.80 -4.79 1.80
N ARG A 155 1.01 -5.77 1.35
CA ARG A 155 0.27 -5.66 0.10
C ARG A 155 -0.84 -4.62 0.17
N TRP A 156 -1.64 -4.64 1.24
CA TRP A 156 -2.74 -3.69 1.44
C TRP A 156 -2.22 -2.26 1.52
N SER A 157 -1.18 -2.02 2.33
CA SER A 157 -0.58 -0.69 2.47
C SER A 157 -0.01 -0.17 1.16
N PHE A 158 0.64 -1.02 0.37
CA PHE A 158 1.18 -0.63 -0.93
C PHE A 158 0.09 -0.26 -1.94
N ILE A 159 -0.97 -1.05 -2.04
CA ILE A 159 -2.11 -0.76 -2.92
C ILE A 159 -2.75 0.57 -2.51
N MET A 160 -3.01 0.75 -1.21
CA MET A 160 -3.60 1.98 -0.70
C MET A 160 -2.68 3.19 -0.89
N SER A 161 -1.36 3.02 -0.79
CA SER A 161 -0.41 4.10 -1.02
C SER A 161 -0.44 4.58 -2.47
N ILE A 162 -0.54 3.66 -3.44
CA ILE A 162 -0.68 3.99 -4.87
C ILE A 162 -1.99 4.73 -5.13
N LEU A 163 -3.11 4.24 -4.59
CA LEU A 163 -4.42 4.90 -4.76
C LEU A 163 -4.39 6.32 -4.17
N CYS A 164 -3.84 6.49 -2.96
CA CYS A 164 -3.65 7.80 -2.34
C CYS A 164 -2.71 8.70 -3.15
N PHE A 165 -1.63 8.14 -3.71
CA PHE A 165 -0.68 8.89 -4.53
C PHE A 165 -1.31 9.43 -5.82
N LEU A 166 -2.11 8.61 -6.51
CA LEU A 166 -2.85 9.01 -7.71
C LEU A 166 -3.87 10.09 -7.37
N GLN A 167 -4.59 9.95 -6.26
CA GLN A 167 -5.56 10.94 -5.82
C GLN A 167 -4.89 12.26 -5.41
N CYS A 168 -3.73 12.20 -4.74
CA CYS A 168 -2.89 13.37 -4.46
C CYS A 168 -2.48 14.08 -5.75
N THR A 169 -2.00 13.32 -6.75
CA THR A 169 -1.60 13.85 -8.06
C THR A 169 -2.78 14.53 -8.78
N PHE A 170 -3.96 13.91 -8.74
CA PHE A 170 -5.18 14.51 -9.28
C PHE A 170 -5.49 15.86 -8.64
N PHE A 171 -5.54 15.93 -7.31
CA PHE A 171 -5.84 17.19 -6.61
C PHE A 171 -4.76 18.25 -6.87
N ARG A 172 -3.49 17.85 -6.99
CA ARG A 172 -2.43 18.76 -7.39
C ARG A 172 -2.69 19.35 -8.77
N MET A 173 -3.02 18.54 -9.77
CA MET A 173 -3.34 19.04 -11.12
C MET A 173 -4.55 19.98 -11.11
N VAL A 174 -5.59 19.64 -10.35
CA VAL A 174 -6.78 20.48 -10.20
C VAL A 174 -6.43 21.87 -9.66
N VAL A 175 -5.57 21.94 -8.63
CA VAL A 175 -5.16 23.19 -7.98
C VAL A 175 -4.13 23.96 -8.81
N GLU A 176 -3.15 23.28 -9.41
CA GLU A 176 -2.04 23.92 -10.12
C GLU A 176 -2.49 24.53 -11.46
N PHE A 177 -3.45 23.89 -12.13
CA PHE A 177 -4.02 24.37 -13.40
C PHE A 177 -5.37 25.09 -13.26
N ASP A 178 -5.81 25.40 -12.04
CA ASP A 178 -7.09 26.06 -11.76
C ASP A 178 -8.29 25.44 -12.52
N LEU A 179 -8.31 24.11 -12.67
CA LEU A 179 -9.17 23.43 -13.66
C LEU A 179 -10.65 23.71 -13.43
N PHE A 180 -11.08 23.75 -12.16
CA PHE A 180 -12.47 24.02 -11.79
C PHE A 180 -12.78 25.48 -11.48
N PHE A 181 -11.76 26.35 -11.38
CA PHE A 181 -11.96 27.75 -10.99
C PHE A 181 -12.15 28.66 -12.21
N LYS A 182 -11.54 28.33 -13.35
CA LYS A 182 -11.71 29.08 -14.61
C LYS A 182 -12.76 28.43 -15.50
N LYS A 183 -13.81 29.17 -15.88
CA LYS A 183 -14.88 28.67 -16.77
C LYS A 183 -14.33 28.12 -18.10
N SER A 184 -13.29 28.74 -18.65
CA SER A 184 -12.64 28.31 -19.90
C SER A 184 -11.94 26.94 -19.81
N ARG A 185 -11.67 26.43 -18.61
CA ARG A 185 -10.93 25.17 -18.39
C ARG A 185 -11.82 24.00 -17.97
N ARG A 186 -13.15 24.18 -17.93
CA ARG A 186 -14.09 23.13 -17.48
C ARG A 186 -13.98 21.85 -18.29
N THR A 187 -13.82 21.93 -19.62
CA THR A 187 -13.66 20.74 -20.47
C THR A 187 -12.38 19.98 -20.15
N ALA A 188 -11.27 20.69 -19.93
CA ALA A 188 -10.02 20.07 -19.48
C ALA A 188 -10.19 19.43 -18.09
N ALA A 189 -10.91 20.08 -17.18
CA ALA A 189 -11.22 19.52 -15.86
C ALA A 189 -11.99 18.21 -15.96
N THR A 190 -13.02 18.14 -16.82
CA THR A 190 -13.80 16.91 -17.04
C THR A 190 -12.95 15.81 -17.66
N MET A 191 -12.06 16.13 -18.60
CA MET A 191 -11.15 15.16 -19.22
C MET A 191 -10.13 14.60 -18.22
N VAL A 192 -9.53 15.46 -17.40
CA VAL A 192 -8.59 15.01 -16.36
C VAL A 192 -9.32 14.15 -15.33
N THR A 193 -10.51 14.56 -14.91
CA THR A 193 -11.30 13.79 -13.94
C THR A 193 -11.70 12.42 -14.48
N SER A 194 -12.16 12.34 -15.74
CA SER A 194 -12.51 11.07 -16.36
C SER A 194 -11.29 10.18 -16.57
N ALA A 195 -10.13 10.75 -16.94
CA ALA A 195 -8.88 10.01 -17.07
C ALA A 195 -8.42 9.40 -15.74
N PHE A 196 -8.39 10.19 -14.66
CA PHE A 196 -8.00 9.68 -13.33
C PHE A 196 -9.01 8.68 -12.78
N MET A 197 -10.31 8.89 -13.01
CA MET A 197 -11.34 7.92 -12.65
C MET A 197 -11.17 6.60 -13.43
N GLY A 198 -10.88 6.69 -14.74
CA GLY A 198 -10.60 5.52 -15.57
C GLY A 198 -9.37 4.74 -15.11
N ILE A 199 -8.27 5.43 -14.78
CA ILE A 199 -7.07 4.81 -14.20
C ILE A 199 -7.40 4.14 -12.86
N GLY A 200 -8.15 4.81 -11.98
CA GLY A 200 -8.55 4.25 -10.69
C GLY A 200 -9.39 2.99 -10.82
N LEU A 201 -10.41 3.02 -11.69
CA LEU A 201 -11.27 1.86 -11.96
C LEU A 201 -10.50 0.72 -12.64
N ALA A 202 -9.61 1.03 -13.58
CA ALA A 202 -8.76 0.03 -14.22
C ALA A 202 -7.82 -0.65 -13.22
N LEU A 203 -7.24 0.11 -12.30
CA LEU A 203 -6.40 -0.45 -11.22
C LEU A 203 -7.21 -1.31 -10.26
N LEU A 204 -8.38 -0.86 -9.82
CA LEU A 204 -9.24 -1.66 -8.95
C LEU A 204 -9.71 -2.95 -9.65
N GLY A 205 -10.12 -2.86 -10.92
CA GLY A 205 -10.50 -4.03 -11.71
C GLY A 205 -9.33 -4.99 -11.94
N TYR A 206 -8.11 -4.46 -12.17
CA TYR A 206 -6.91 -5.27 -12.27
C TYR A 206 -6.62 -6.01 -10.95
N LEU A 207 -6.72 -5.32 -9.81
CA LEU A 207 -6.53 -5.92 -8.48
C LEU A 207 -7.55 -7.00 -8.16
N ASP A 208 -8.80 -6.81 -8.59
CA ASP A 208 -9.88 -7.78 -8.42
C ASP A 208 -9.69 -9.00 -9.33
N SER A 209 -9.20 -8.80 -10.56
CA SER A 209 -8.97 -9.89 -11.52
C SER A 209 -7.96 -10.95 -11.04
N PHE A 210 -7.05 -10.60 -10.13
CA PHE A 210 -6.09 -11.53 -9.52
C PHE A 210 -6.73 -12.61 -8.65
N GLU A 211 -7.95 -12.39 -8.17
CA GLU A 211 -8.71 -13.40 -7.42
C GLU A 211 -8.81 -14.71 -8.21
N SER A 212 -9.05 -14.61 -9.52
CA SER A 212 -9.23 -15.75 -10.41
C SER A 212 -7.94 -16.56 -10.66
N LEU A 213 -6.77 -15.94 -10.58
CA LEU A 213 -5.50 -16.54 -11.00
C LEU A 213 -4.74 -17.22 -9.86
N ALA A 214 -4.92 -16.76 -8.62
CA ALA A 214 -4.02 -17.19 -7.55
C ALA A 214 -4.71 -17.48 -6.20
N LYS A 215 -6.05 -17.57 -6.16
CA LYS A 215 -6.86 -17.67 -4.92
C LYS A 215 -6.60 -16.49 -3.98
N TRP A 216 -6.47 -15.30 -4.55
CA TRP A 216 -6.12 -14.10 -3.79
C TRP A 216 -7.37 -13.49 -3.20
N PRO A 217 -7.38 -13.11 -1.90
CA PRO A 217 -8.49 -12.36 -1.34
C PRO A 217 -8.64 -11.05 -2.13
N SER A 218 -9.89 -10.71 -2.43
CA SER A 218 -10.25 -9.42 -2.99
C SER A 218 -9.70 -8.30 -2.11
N PHE A 219 -9.55 -7.10 -2.66
CA PHE A 219 -9.03 -5.97 -1.89
C PHE A 219 -9.86 -5.70 -0.61
N TRP A 220 -11.17 -5.92 -0.68
CA TRP A 220 -12.05 -5.81 0.47
C TRP A 220 -11.89 -6.94 1.48
N GLU A 221 -11.73 -8.18 1.03
CA GLU A 221 -11.48 -9.29 1.95
C GLU A 221 -10.13 -9.11 2.66
N MET A 222 -9.08 -8.65 1.97
CA MET A 222 -7.80 -8.30 2.63
C MET A 222 -7.97 -7.22 3.70
N THR A 223 -8.79 -6.19 3.43
CA THR A 223 -9.05 -5.11 4.40
C THR A 223 -9.74 -5.66 5.64
N LYS A 224 -10.75 -6.51 5.44
CA LYS A 224 -11.50 -7.16 6.51
C LYS A 224 -10.63 -8.11 7.31
N GLU A 225 -9.87 -8.99 6.67
CA GLU A 225 -8.95 -9.92 7.32
C GLU A 225 -7.88 -9.19 8.13
N LEU A 226 -7.28 -8.13 7.57
CA LEU A 226 -6.30 -7.33 8.30
C LEU A 226 -6.92 -6.66 9.55
N GLY A 227 -8.13 -6.11 9.40
CA GLY A 227 -8.89 -5.56 10.53
C GLY A 227 -9.20 -6.61 11.60
N MET A 228 -9.61 -7.81 11.20
CA MET A 228 -9.86 -8.93 12.11
C MET A 228 -8.59 -9.36 12.84
N ILE A 229 -7.46 -9.52 12.15
CA ILE A 229 -6.18 -9.90 12.77
C ILE A 229 -5.76 -8.85 13.81
N ILE A 230 -5.82 -7.56 13.47
CA ILE A 230 -5.48 -6.46 14.39
C ILE A 230 -6.42 -6.49 15.60
N TRP A 231 -7.72 -6.63 15.37
CA TRP A 231 -8.71 -6.66 16.43
C TRP A 231 -8.50 -7.83 17.39
N THR A 232 -8.39 -9.05 16.87
CA THR A 232 -8.16 -10.26 17.67
C THR A 232 -6.85 -10.14 18.46
N LYS A 233 -5.79 -9.60 17.86
CA LYS A 233 -4.51 -9.39 18.56
C LYS A 233 -4.66 -8.43 19.74
N ILE A 234 -5.36 -7.32 19.55
CA ILE A 234 -5.64 -6.34 20.61
C ILE A 234 -6.48 -6.97 21.73
N GLU A 235 -7.49 -7.76 21.38
CA GLU A 235 -8.40 -8.39 22.35
C GLU A 235 -7.69 -9.44 23.21
N VAL A 236 -6.83 -10.26 22.59
CA VAL A 236 -6.11 -11.37 23.22
C VAL A 236 -4.89 -10.90 23.99
N GLU A 237 -4.01 -10.10 23.38
CA GLU A 237 -2.75 -9.69 24.02
C GLU A 237 -2.93 -8.50 24.96
N ARG A 238 -3.92 -7.63 24.70
CA ARG A 238 -4.19 -6.38 25.45
C ARG A 238 -2.94 -5.54 25.72
N HIS A 239 -1.98 -5.58 24.80
CA HIS A 239 -0.71 -4.90 24.99
C HIS A 239 -0.95 -3.37 25.01
N PRO A 240 -0.49 -2.63 26.02
CA PRO A 240 -0.82 -1.22 26.21
C PRO A 240 -0.39 -0.35 25.02
N LEU A 241 0.74 -0.67 24.38
CA LEU A 241 1.18 0.03 23.17
C LEU A 241 0.22 -0.15 21.98
N GLN A 242 -0.42 -1.32 21.84
CA GLN A 242 -1.38 -1.55 20.75
C GLN A 242 -2.66 -0.74 20.99
N ILE A 243 -3.17 -0.71 22.22
CA ILE A 243 -4.33 0.11 22.62
C ILE A 243 -4.04 1.60 22.41
N ALA A 244 -2.84 2.06 22.82
CA ALA A 244 -2.41 3.43 22.59
C ALA A 244 -2.34 3.75 21.09
N SER A 245 -1.78 2.86 20.28
CA SER A 245 -1.69 3.06 18.82
C SER A 245 -3.08 3.15 18.16
N LEU A 246 -4.03 2.31 18.55
CA LEU A 246 -5.40 2.35 18.04
C LEU A 246 -6.10 3.66 18.48
N SER A 247 -5.90 4.08 19.72
CA SER A 247 -6.44 5.34 20.24
C SER A 247 -5.89 6.54 19.47
N CYS A 248 -4.57 6.57 19.21
CA CYS A 248 -3.93 7.58 18.39
C CYS A 248 -4.49 7.57 16.96
N PHE A 249 -4.71 6.39 16.37
CA PHE A 249 -5.32 6.26 15.05
C PHE A 249 -6.75 6.83 15.02
N CYS A 250 -7.59 6.51 16.00
CA CYS A 250 -8.93 7.07 16.12
C CYS A 250 -8.92 8.59 16.27
N ILE A 251 -8.03 9.13 17.11
CA ILE A 251 -7.86 10.58 17.29
C ILE A 251 -7.40 11.22 15.97
N ALA A 252 -6.47 10.60 15.25
CA ALA A 252 -6.01 11.08 13.96
C ALA A 252 -7.14 11.09 12.92
N LEU A 253 -7.97 10.04 12.88
CA LEU A 253 -9.13 9.95 11.99
C LEU A 253 -10.18 11.02 12.31
N LEU A 254 -10.51 11.22 13.60
CA LEU A 254 -11.41 12.29 14.02
C LEU A 254 -10.86 13.67 13.69
N SER A 255 -9.56 13.89 13.90
CA SER A 255 -8.87 15.13 13.55
C SER A 255 -8.88 15.36 12.05
N LEU A 256 -8.72 14.29 11.25
CA LEU A 256 -8.81 14.33 9.80
C LEU A 256 -10.23 14.69 9.33
N CYS A 257 -11.26 14.04 9.88
CA CYS A 257 -12.66 14.37 9.59
C CYS A 257 -12.95 15.85 9.92
N LYS A 258 -12.50 16.32 11.08
CA LYS A 258 -12.62 17.73 11.48
C LYS A 258 -11.86 18.67 10.54
N PHE A 259 -10.67 18.28 10.09
CA PHE A 259 -9.87 19.06 9.13
C PHE A 259 -10.54 19.16 7.76
N LEU A 260 -11.26 18.11 7.32
CA LEU A 260 -12.00 18.12 6.06
C LEU A 260 -13.31 18.92 6.13
N LEU A 261 -13.88 19.10 7.32
CA LEU A 261 -15.04 19.95 7.51
C LEU A 261 -14.64 21.44 7.37
N PRO A 262 -15.44 22.24 6.64
CA PRO A 262 -15.24 23.69 6.58
C PRO A 262 -15.43 24.29 7.97
N GLY A 263 -14.54 25.18 8.39
CA GLY A 263 -14.65 25.82 9.69
C GLY A 263 -15.82 26.83 9.70
N SER A 264 -16.53 26.95 10.81
CA SER A 264 -17.61 27.96 10.96
C SER A 264 -17.14 29.39 10.64
N ILE A 265 -15.89 29.73 11.01
CA ILE A 265 -15.24 31.02 10.69
C ILE A 265 -14.98 31.17 9.20
N GLU A 266 -14.66 30.08 8.49
CA GLU A 266 -14.50 30.13 7.03
C GLU A 266 -15.85 30.30 6.35
N GLU A 267 -16.92 29.69 6.88
CA GLU A 267 -18.27 29.89 6.35
C GLU A 267 -18.74 31.33 6.51
N GLU A 268 -18.43 32.00 7.63
CA GLU A 268 -18.76 33.42 7.83
C GLU A 268 -18.02 34.32 6.84
N LYS A 269 -16.70 34.11 6.67
CA LYS A 269 -15.90 34.88 5.68
C LYS A 269 -16.33 34.61 4.24
N LEU A 270 -16.72 33.38 3.92
CA LEU A 270 -17.25 33.01 2.60
C LEU A 270 -18.60 33.69 2.35
N ALA A 271 -19.48 33.70 3.35
CA ALA A 271 -20.78 34.36 3.26
C ALA A 271 -20.64 35.87 3.07
N ASP A 272 -19.66 36.51 3.71
CA ASP A 272 -19.38 37.92 3.48
C ASP A 272 -18.85 38.18 2.06
N ASN A 273 -17.92 37.37 1.56
CA ASN A 273 -17.37 37.56 0.22
C ASN A 273 -18.43 37.41 -0.89
N GLU A 274 -19.37 36.46 -0.74
CA GLU A 274 -20.51 36.29 -1.65
C GLU A 274 -21.49 37.48 -1.63
N ARG A 275 -21.55 38.26 -0.54
CA ARG A 275 -22.37 39.49 -0.50
C ARG A 275 -21.77 40.63 -1.31
N PHE A 276 -20.47 40.60 -1.60
CA PHE A 276 -19.74 41.70 -2.24
C PHE A 276 -19.34 41.43 -3.70
N THR A 277 -19.63 40.24 -4.25
CA THR A 277 -19.35 39.86 -5.66
C THR A 277 -20.62 39.55 -6.43
#